data_AF-A0A8D0GWI9-F1
#
_entry.id   AF-A0A8D0GWI9-F1
#
_cell.length_a   1.000
_cell.length_b   1.000
_cell.length_c   1.000
_cell.angle_alpha   90.00
_cell.angle_beta   90.00
_cell.angle_gamma   90.00
#
_symmetry.space_group_name_H-M   'P 1'
#
loop_
_entity.id
_entity.type
_entity.pdbx_description
1 polymer ?
#
loop_
_entity_poly.entity_id
_entity_poly.type
_entity_poly.pdbx_seq_one_letter_code
_entity_poly.pdbx_strand_id
1 'polypeptide(L)'
;MCVFVFLQSSCKENPFNRKPSPVTSPAPKKPPKGSKPARPPAPGHGFPLIKRKVQADQYIPVEDIYGEMDTIEQQLDELEQRGVELEEKLRSAENDTPEDSLLVDWFKLIHEKHMLVRRESELIYLFKQQNLEQRQADVEYELRCLLNKPDKDWTEEDRVREKVLMQELVTIIEQRNAIVNCLDEDRQREEEEDKMLEAMIKKKEFQKEAEGKKKGKFKPMKVLKLLGNKHESKSKSPKEKS
;
A
#
# COMPACT_ATOMS: atom_id res chain seq x y z
N MET A 1 -10.28 17.32 5.56
CA MET A 1 -10.99 16.54 6.60
C MET A 1 -10.23 16.68 7.92
N CYS A 2 -10.84 17.17 9.01
CA CYS A 2 -10.22 17.15 10.35
C CYS A 2 -10.15 15.70 10.90
N VAL A 3 -9.28 15.28 11.82
CA VAL A 3 -8.94 15.80 13.17
C VAL A 3 -7.66 15.06 13.60
N PHE A 4 -6.65 15.72 14.21
CA PHE A 4 -6.21 15.40 15.58
C PHE A 4 -5.15 16.36 16.13
N VAL A 5 -5.33 16.61 17.42
CA VAL A 5 -4.65 17.56 18.29
C VAL A 5 -3.47 16.89 19.01
N PHE A 6 -2.37 17.64 19.08
CA PHE A 6 -1.21 17.59 19.99
C PHE A 6 -1.10 16.45 21.01
N LEU A 7 0.06 15.79 21.01
CA LEU A 7 0.77 15.44 22.24
C LEU A 7 2.29 15.60 22.04
N GLN A 8 2.83 16.69 22.57
CA GLN A 8 4.26 16.97 22.60
C GLN A 8 4.88 16.21 23.78
N SER A 9 5.91 15.39 23.54
CA SER A 9 6.69 14.79 24.63
C SER A 9 8.17 15.02 24.40
N SER A 10 8.76 15.79 25.32
CA SER A 10 10.17 16.16 25.34
C SER A 10 11.00 15.01 25.88
N CYS A 11 11.82 14.39 25.02
CA CYS A 11 12.80 13.38 25.43
C CYS A 11 14.20 14.01 25.45
N LYS A 12 14.74 14.19 26.67
CA LYS A 12 16.13 14.60 26.91
C LYS A 12 17.08 13.45 26.56
N GLU A 13 18.16 13.76 25.83
CA GLU A 13 19.24 12.82 25.46
C GLU A 13 19.95 12.20 26.67
N ASN A 14 20.40 10.94 26.53
CA ASN A 14 21.16 10.18 27.52
C ASN A 14 22.43 9.58 26.86
N PRO A 15 23.63 9.62 27.48
CA PRO A 15 24.94 9.62 26.82
C PRO A 15 25.46 8.29 26.26
N PHE A 16 24.63 7.25 26.15
CA PHE A 16 25.07 5.92 25.72
C PHE A 16 24.75 5.60 24.26
N ASN A 17 24.90 6.60 23.38
CA ASN A 17 24.82 6.39 21.94
C ASN A 17 26.09 5.66 21.45
N ARG A 18 26.05 4.32 21.47
CA ARG A 18 27.06 3.51 20.78
C ARG A 18 26.54 3.12 19.40
N LYS A 19 27.20 3.66 18.37
CA LYS A 19 26.99 3.34 16.95
C LYS A 19 27.19 1.83 16.72
N PRO A 20 26.46 1.19 15.80
CA PRO A 20 26.72 -0.18 15.41
C PRO A 20 28.01 -0.25 14.57
N SER A 21 28.92 -1.15 14.93
CA SER A 21 30.12 -1.46 14.15
C SER A 21 29.82 -2.48 13.03
N PRO A 22 30.55 -2.43 11.90
CA PRO A 22 30.21 -3.17 10.69
C PRO A 22 30.62 -4.65 10.76
N VAL A 23 29.83 -5.48 10.08
CA VAL A 23 30.03 -6.92 9.91
C VAL A 23 30.96 -7.18 8.72
N THR A 24 32.15 -7.76 8.94
CA THR A 24 32.79 -8.67 7.96
C THR A 24 33.93 -9.48 8.58
N SER A 25 33.84 -10.81 8.58
CA SER A 25 34.92 -11.79 8.26
C SER A 25 34.54 -13.24 8.67
N PRO A 26 35.10 -14.27 8.01
CA PRO A 26 34.47 -15.58 7.83
C PRO A 26 34.70 -16.57 8.98
N ALA A 27 33.78 -17.52 9.10
CA ALA A 27 33.67 -18.49 10.20
C ALA A 27 34.78 -19.56 10.22
N PRO A 28 35.41 -19.84 11.38
CA PRO A 28 36.16 -21.07 11.58
C PRO A 28 35.27 -22.20 12.15
N LYS A 29 35.68 -23.43 11.85
CA LYS A 29 34.98 -24.71 12.12
C LYS A 29 34.62 -24.89 13.60
N LYS A 30 33.39 -25.36 13.86
CA LYS A 30 32.86 -25.64 15.21
C LYS A 30 33.55 -26.86 15.86
N PRO A 31 34.03 -26.76 17.12
CA PRO A 31 34.45 -27.92 17.91
C PRO A 31 33.22 -28.70 18.45
N PRO A 32 33.41 -29.95 18.92
CA PRO A 32 32.32 -30.81 19.36
C PRO A 32 31.54 -30.17 20.53
N LYS A 33 30.23 -30.37 20.48
CA LYS A 33 29.21 -29.76 21.33
C LYS A 33 29.36 -30.25 22.78
N GLY A 34 30.19 -29.56 23.57
CA GLY A 34 30.17 -29.67 25.01
C GLY A 34 28.79 -29.30 25.57
N SER A 35 28.46 -29.82 26.75
CA SER A 35 27.28 -29.39 27.51
C SER A 35 27.28 -27.86 27.59
N LYS A 36 26.22 -27.22 27.09
CA LYS A 36 26.06 -25.77 27.21
C LYS A 36 26.19 -25.42 28.70
N PRO A 37 27.06 -24.48 29.11
CA PRO A 37 27.10 -24.05 30.50
C PRO A 37 25.69 -23.59 30.89
N ALA A 38 25.22 -24.09 32.03
CA ALA A 38 23.91 -23.70 32.55
C ALA A 38 23.87 -22.17 32.64
N ARG A 39 22.86 -21.57 32.02
CA ARG A 39 22.66 -20.13 32.09
C ARG A 39 22.49 -19.77 33.57
N PRO A 40 23.18 -18.75 34.10
CA PRO A 40 22.98 -18.33 35.48
C PRO A 40 21.49 -18.04 35.72
N PRO A 41 20.97 -18.29 36.94
CA PRO A 41 19.58 -18.00 37.27
C PRO A 41 19.26 -16.54 36.96
N ALA A 42 18.03 -16.29 36.50
CA ALA A 42 17.59 -14.93 36.21
C ALA A 42 17.73 -14.06 37.48
N PRO A 43 18.16 -12.79 37.34
CA PRO A 43 18.16 -11.86 38.47
C PRO A 43 16.78 -11.86 39.14
N GLY A 44 16.76 -11.99 40.46
CA GLY A 44 15.52 -11.97 41.24
C GLY A 44 14.89 -10.58 41.33
N HIS A 45 13.84 -10.49 42.14
CA HIS A 45 13.15 -9.24 42.46
C HIS A 45 14.13 -8.14 42.94
N GLY A 46 13.86 -6.89 42.53
CA GLY A 46 14.62 -5.71 42.96
C GLY A 46 15.78 -5.31 42.05
N PHE A 47 16.02 -6.04 40.95
CA PHE A 47 16.97 -5.58 39.92
C PHE A 47 16.41 -4.38 39.13
N PRO A 48 17.22 -3.36 38.78
CA PRO A 48 16.77 -2.23 37.98
C PRO A 48 16.28 -2.65 36.59
N LEU A 49 15.03 -2.30 36.27
CA LEU A 49 14.45 -2.60 34.96
C LEU A 49 14.70 -1.46 33.98
N ILE A 50 15.13 -1.83 32.78
CA ILE A 50 15.38 -0.91 31.65
C ILE A 50 14.29 -1.12 30.61
N LYS A 51 13.57 -0.04 30.24
CA LYS A 51 12.59 -0.06 29.16
C LYS A 51 13.30 -0.34 27.83
N ARG A 52 12.75 -1.25 27.01
CA ARG A 52 13.29 -1.50 25.68
C ARG A 52 13.09 -0.27 24.79
N LYS A 53 14.06 0.03 23.94
CA LYS A 53 13.87 1.02 22.87
C LYS A 53 13.04 0.37 21.76
N VAL A 54 12.04 1.08 21.27
CA VAL A 54 11.36 0.72 20.04
C VAL A 54 12.27 1.18 18.90
N GLN A 55 12.99 0.23 18.31
CA GLN A 55 13.75 0.45 17.08
C GLN A 55 13.12 -0.45 16.04
N ALA A 56 12.07 0.05 15.40
CA ALA A 56 11.60 -0.56 14.17
C ALA A 56 12.56 -0.15 13.05
N ASP A 57 12.93 -1.09 12.19
CA ASP A 57 13.79 -0.82 11.03
C ASP A 57 13.14 0.22 10.07
N GLN A 58 11.84 0.47 10.23
CA GLN A 58 11.02 1.39 9.43
C GLN A 58 10.52 2.61 10.23
N TYR A 59 11.17 2.97 11.34
CA TYR A 59 10.80 4.18 12.06
C TYR A 59 11.08 5.43 11.21
N ILE A 60 10.04 6.26 11.04
CA ILE A 60 10.07 7.57 10.39
C ILE A 60 9.65 8.61 11.43
N PRO A 61 10.41 9.71 11.60
CA PRO A 61 10.00 10.82 12.46
C PRO A 61 8.61 11.35 12.12
N VAL A 62 7.87 11.77 13.13
CA VAL A 62 6.49 12.25 12.99
C VAL A 62 6.46 13.51 12.11
N GLU A 63 7.49 14.33 12.19
CA GLU A 63 7.67 15.54 11.37
C GLU A 63 7.77 15.21 9.87
N ASP A 64 8.49 14.14 9.53
CA ASP A 64 8.65 13.69 8.15
C ASP A 64 7.34 13.11 7.61
N ILE A 65 6.57 12.40 8.45
CA ILE A 65 5.24 11.88 8.08
C ILE A 65 4.29 13.04 7.76
N TYR A 66 4.25 14.08 8.60
CA TYR A 66 3.41 15.24 8.35
C TYR A 66 3.86 16.03 7.12
N GLY A 67 5.17 16.21 6.93
CA GLY A 67 5.69 16.88 5.74
C GLY A 67 5.35 16.15 4.44
N GLU A 68 5.37 14.82 4.44
CA GLU A 68 4.93 14.03 3.29
C GLU A 68 3.41 14.13 3.08
N MET A 69 2.61 14.12 4.14
CA MET A 69 1.16 14.33 4.07
C MET A 69 0.79 15.68 3.46
N ASP A 70 1.46 16.76 3.90
CA ASP A 70 1.26 18.11 3.36
C ASP A 70 1.64 18.20 1.88
N THR A 71 2.69 17.46 1.47
CA THR A 71 3.11 17.37 0.07
C THR A 71 2.05 16.65 -0.77
N ILE A 72 1.47 15.57 -0.25
CA ILE A 72 0.38 14.84 -0.90
C ILE A 72 -0.85 15.73 -1.07
N GLU A 73 -1.23 16.51 -0.04
CA GLU A 73 -2.36 17.44 -0.10
C GLU A 73 -2.16 18.47 -1.23
N GLN A 74 -0.98 19.08 -1.32
CA GLN A 74 -0.64 20.02 -2.39
C GLN A 74 -0.72 19.37 -3.79
N GLN A 75 -0.23 18.14 -3.92
CA GLN A 75 -0.30 17.41 -5.19
C GLN A 75 -1.74 17.04 -5.58
N LEU A 76 -2.59 16.74 -4.60
CA LEU A 76 -4.02 16.49 -4.84
C LEU A 76 -4.75 17.76 -5.30
N ASP A 77 -4.42 18.92 -4.73
CA ASP A 77 -4.97 20.22 -5.17
C ASP A 77 -4.55 20.53 -6.62
N GLU A 78 -3.28 20.32 -6.96
CA GLU A 78 -2.78 20.49 -8.34
C GLU A 78 -3.47 19.53 -9.32
N LEU A 79 -3.72 18.28 -8.90
CA LEU A 79 -4.47 17.30 -9.69
C LEU A 79 -5.93 17.70 -9.89
N GLU A 80 -6.58 18.26 -8.88
CA GLU A 80 -7.94 18.78 -9.01
C GLU A 80 -8.00 19.91 -10.03
N GLN A 81 -7.06 20.86 -9.97
CA GLN A 81 -6.98 21.95 -10.94
C GLN A 81 -6.74 21.43 -12.37
N ARG A 82 -5.81 20.48 -12.57
CA ARG A 82 -5.62 19.81 -13.86
C ARG A 82 -6.88 19.08 -14.33
N GLY A 83 -7.63 18.50 -13.39
CA GLY A 83 -8.88 17.80 -13.65
C GLY A 83 -9.97 18.73 -14.18
N VAL A 84 -10.10 19.92 -13.59
CA VAL A 84 -11.03 20.96 -14.05
C VAL A 84 -10.68 21.41 -15.47
N GLU A 85 -9.41 21.68 -15.75
CA GLU A 85 -8.97 22.08 -17.10
C GLU A 85 -9.22 20.98 -18.15
N LEU A 86 -9.02 19.72 -17.78
CA LEU A 86 -9.27 18.58 -18.66
C LEU A 86 -10.77 18.41 -18.94
N GLU A 87 -11.62 18.62 -17.94
CA GLU A 87 -13.07 18.60 -18.06
C GLU A 87 -13.58 19.71 -18.99
N GLU A 88 -13.05 20.92 -18.82
CA GLU A 88 -13.37 22.06 -19.69
C GLU A 88 -12.99 21.77 -21.15
N LYS A 89 -11.81 21.18 -21.38
CA LYS A 89 -11.38 20.72 -22.72
C LYS A 89 -12.30 19.66 -23.30
N LEU A 90 -12.78 18.71 -22.50
CA LEU A 90 -13.73 17.68 -22.94
C LEU A 90 -15.08 18.29 -23.34
N ARG A 91 -15.57 19.32 -22.62
CA ARG A 91 -16.81 20.02 -22.98
C ARG A 91 -16.67 20.94 -24.20
N SER A 92 -15.51 21.56 -24.37
CA SER A 92 -15.23 22.51 -25.45
C SER A 92 -14.69 21.85 -26.72
N ALA A 93 -14.46 20.53 -26.72
CA ALA A 93 -14.02 19.77 -27.88
C ALA A 93 -15.08 19.73 -28.99
N GLU A 94 -15.16 20.78 -29.81
CA GLU A 94 -15.83 20.72 -31.12
C GLU A 94 -14.92 19.99 -32.12
N ASN A 95 -15.28 18.74 -32.47
CA ASN A 95 -14.88 17.92 -33.64
C ASN A 95 -13.39 17.75 -34.04
N ASP A 96 -12.43 18.53 -33.54
CA ASP A 96 -11.03 18.57 -34.01
C ASP A 96 -10.00 18.09 -32.98
N THR A 97 -10.38 17.92 -31.71
CA THR A 97 -9.52 17.27 -30.70
C THR A 97 -9.82 15.77 -30.64
N PRO A 98 -8.80 14.89 -30.72
CA PRO A 98 -9.04 13.45 -30.59
C PRO A 98 -9.50 13.14 -29.16
N GLU A 99 -10.81 12.98 -28.98
CA GLU A 99 -11.50 12.65 -27.73
C GLU A 99 -10.82 11.49 -26.98
N ASP A 100 -10.31 10.50 -27.72
CA ASP A 100 -9.54 9.38 -27.17
C ASP A 100 -8.25 9.78 -26.46
N SER A 101 -7.59 10.88 -26.87
CA SER A 101 -6.40 11.39 -26.20
C SER A 101 -6.75 12.02 -24.84
N LEU A 102 -7.82 12.79 -24.79
CA LEU A 102 -8.28 13.43 -23.56
C LEU A 102 -8.78 12.38 -22.55
N LEU A 103 -9.40 11.30 -23.01
CA LEU A 103 -9.79 10.17 -22.16
C LEU A 103 -8.57 9.44 -21.59
N VAL A 104 -7.50 9.24 -22.37
CA VAL A 104 -6.25 8.67 -21.85
C VAL A 104 -5.64 9.56 -20.77
N ASP A 105 -5.63 10.87 -20.97
CA ASP A 105 -5.14 11.82 -19.97
C ASP A 105 -6.01 11.83 -18.71
N TRP A 106 -7.32 11.63 -18.84
CA TRP A 106 -8.24 11.48 -17.72
C TRP A 106 -7.97 10.21 -16.91
N PHE A 107 -7.75 9.07 -17.57
CA PHE A 107 -7.38 7.82 -16.88
C PHE A 107 -6.06 7.95 -16.13
N LYS A 108 -5.06 8.64 -16.70
CA LYS A 108 -3.79 8.91 -16.01
C LYS A 108 -3.97 9.80 -14.79
N LEU A 109 -4.81 10.83 -14.89
CA LEU A 109 -5.11 11.73 -13.79
C LEU A 109 -5.76 10.99 -12.61
N ILE A 110 -6.73 10.11 -12.91
CA ILE A 110 -7.35 9.23 -11.90
C ILE A 110 -6.31 8.30 -11.26
N HIS A 111 -5.44 7.69 -12.07
CA HIS A 111 -4.38 6.83 -11.56
C HIS A 111 -3.47 7.58 -10.58
N GLU A 112 -3.00 8.77 -10.97
CA GLU A 112 -2.13 9.61 -10.16
C GLU A 112 -2.80 9.98 -8.83
N LYS A 113 -4.09 10.35 -8.87
CA LYS A 113 -4.89 10.60 -7.66
C LYS A 113 -4.98 9.37 -6.76
N HIS A 114 -5.22 8.18 -7.31
CA HIS A 114 -5.28 6.96 -6.53
C HIS A 114 -3.93 6.67 -5.85
N MET A 115 -2.82 6.81 -6.56
CA MET A 115 -1.49 6.59 -5.99
C MET A 115 -1.20 7.51 -4.79
N LEU A 116 -1.61 8.77 -4.86
CA LEU A 116 -1.47 9.72 -3.75
C LEU A 116 -2.33 9.36 -2.54
N VAL A 117 -3.60 9.01 -2.75
CA VAL A 117 -4.52 8.63 -1.66
C VAL A 117 -4.10 7.31 -1.00
N ARG A 118 -3.58 6.36 -1.77
CA ARG A 118 -2.98 5.12 -1.25
C ARG A 118 -1.78 5.44 -0.36
N ARG A 119 -0.89 6.30 -0.85
CA ARG A 119 0.29 6.73 -0.09
C ARG A 119 -0.07 7.46 1.21
N GLU A 120 -1.08 8.33 1.18
CA GLU A 120 -1.62 8.99 2.37
C GLU A 120 -2.09 7.96 3.42
N SER A 121 -2.83 6.94 2.96
CA SER A 121 -3.34 5.86 3.82
C SER A 121 -2.21 5.03 4.43
N GLU A 122 -1.17 4.71 3.65
CA GLU A 122 0.04 4.04 4.16
C GLU A 122 0.72 4.85 5.28
N LEU A 123 0.86 6.16 5.11
CA LEU A 123 1.46 7.04 6.12
C LEU A 123 0.64 7.05 7.41
N ILE A 124 -0.69 7.06 7.31
CA ILE A 124 -1.59 6.97 8.47
C ILE A 124 -1.39 5.63 9.20
N TYR A 125 -1.32 4.52 8.47
CA TYR A 125 -1.10 3.20 9.06
C TYR A 125 0.29 3.08 9.70
N LEU A 126 1.32 3.64 9.07
CA LEU A 126 2.67 3.69 9.62
C LEU A 126 2.69 4.47 10.94
N PHE A 127 2.08 5.65 10.99
CA PHE A 127 1.99 6.45 12.21
C PHE A 127 1.24 5.71 13.32
N LYS A 128 0.10 5.08 13.01
CA LYS A 128 -0.66 4.26 13.98
C LYS A 128 0.18 3.10 14.50
N GLN A 129 0.87 2.39 13.62
CA GLN A 129 1.74 1.27 13.98
C GLN A 129 2.86 1.69 14.93
N GLN A 130 3.57 2.79 14.65
CA GLN A 130 4.62 3.30 15.52
C GLN A 130 4.11 3.68 16.92
N ASN A 131 2.92 4.30 16.99
CA ASN A 131 2.29 4.63 18.27
C ASN A 131 1.92 3.37 19.07
N LEU A 132 1.39 2.34 18.41
CA LEU A 132 1.07 1.06 19.03
C LEU A 132 2.31 0.36 19.56
N GLU A 133 3.41 0.38 18.80
CA GLU A 133 4.69 -0.21 19.23
C GLU A 133 5.29 0.53 20.42
N GLN A 134 5.20 1.86 20.43
CA GLN A 134 5.61 2.69 21.54
C GLN A 134 4.76 2.39 22.78
N ARG A 135 3.44 2.37 22.64
CA ARG A 135 2.52 2.02 23.73
C ARG A 135 2.78 0.60 24.25
N GLN A 136 3.03 -0.36 23.38
CA GLN A 136 3.37 -1.73 23.77
C GLN A 136 4.61 -1.77 24.66
N ALA A 137 5.67 -1.03 24.30
CA ALA A 137 6.89 -0.96 25.11
C ALA A 137 6.65 -0.30 26.48
N ASP A 138 5.71 0.64 26.58
CA ASP A 138 5.28 1.25 27.84
C ASP A 138 4.52 0.25 28.72
N VAL A 139 3.52 -0.44 28.17
CA VAL A 139 2.71 -1.44 28.88
C VAL A 139 3.58 -2.61 29.36
N GLU A 140 4.46 -3.14 28.52
CA GLU A 140 5.41 -4.20 28.89
C GLU A 140 6.37 -3.75 30.00
N TYR A 141 6.84 -2.50 29.95
CA TYR A 141 7.72 -1.98 30.99
C TYR A 141 7.00 -1.93 32.34
N GLU A 142 5.80 -1.38 32.36
CA GLU A 142 4.98 -1.28 33.56
C GLU A 142 4.63 -2.66 34.14
N LEU A 143 4.25 -3.60 33.27
CA LEU A 143 3.98 -4.98 33.67
C LEU A 143 5.21 -5.62 34.32
N ARG A 144 6.40 -5.48 33.72
CA ARG A 144 7.63 -5.98 34.34
C ARG A 144 7.94 -5.31 35.67
N CYS A 145 7.67 -4.01 35.83
CA CYS A 145 7.83 -3.31 37.10
C CYS A 145 6.94 -3.89 38.19
N LEU A 146 5.69 -4.24 37.86
CA LEU A 146 4.77 -4.90 38.77
C LEU A 146 5.26 -6.31 39.14
N LEU A 147 5.66 -7.11 38.15
CA LEU A 147 6.22 -8.45 38.35
C LEU A 147 7.59 -8.47 39.05
N ASN A 148 8.27 -7.33 39.15
CA ASN A 148 9.52 -7.22 39.90
C ASN A 148 9.30 -7.20 41.42
N LYS A 149 8.06 -7.10 41.89
CA LYS A 149 7.69 -7.27 43.30
C LYS A 149 7.48 -8.76 43.61
N PRO A 150 7.91 -9.25 44.79
CA PRO A 150 7.56 -10.59 45.24
C PRO A 150 6.03 -10.77 45.33
N ASP A 151 5.50 -11.90 44.90
CA ASP A 151 4.05 -12.18 44.89
C ASP A 151 3.37 -11.99 46.25
N LYS A 152 4.11 -12.19 47.34
CA LYS A 152 3.64 -12.00 48.72
C LYS A 152 3.30 -10.53 49.04
N ASP A 153 3.91 -9.61 48.32
CA ASP A 153 3.79 -8.17 48.52
C ASP A 153 2.77 -7.54 47.55
N TRP A 154 2.09 -8.35 46.74
CA TRP A 154 1.08 -7.85 45.79
C TRP A 154 -0.21 -7.47 46.51
N THR A 155 -0.69 -6.26 46.21
CA THR A 155 -2.02 -5.83 46.64
C THR A 155 -3.10 -6.27 45.65
N GLU A 156 -4.37 -6.11 46.02
CA GLU A 156 -5.46 -6.37 45.08
C GLU A 156 -5.44 -5.37 43.91
N GLU A 157 -5.02 -4.13 44.16
CA GLU A 157 -4.80 -3.13 43.12
C GLU A 157 -3.71 -3.56 42.14
N ASP A 158 -2.61 -4.16 42.61
CA ASP A 158 -1.56 -4.71 41.74
C ASP A 158 -2.13 -5.82 40.82
N ARG A 159 -2.98 -6.72 41.35
CA ARG A 159 -3.63 -7.78 40.57
C ARG A 159 -4.60 -7.23 39.52
N VAL A 160 -5.39 -6.22 39.89
CA VAL A 160 -6.28 -5.54 38.94
C VAL A 160 -5.45 -4.85 37.86
N ARG A 161 -4.37 -4.18 38.25
CA ARG A 161 -3.50 -3.48 37.30
C ARG A 161 -2.84 -4.45 36.31
N GLU A 162 -2.34 -5.58 36.79
CA GLU A 162 -1.80 -6.66 35.95
C GLU A 162 -2.83 -7.09 34.89
N LYS A 163 -4.06 -7.40 35.29
CA LYS A 163 -5.13 -7.80 34.36
C LYS A 163 -5.41 -6.73 33.30
N VAL A 164 -5.45 -5.46 33.71
CA VAL A 164 -5.66 -4.34 32.78
C VAL A 164 -4.50 -4.23 31.79
N LEU A 165 -3.25 -4.31 32.25
CA LEU A 165 -2.07 -4.28 31.39
C LEU A 165 -2.04 -5.44 30.41
N MET A 166 -2.38 -6.65 30.87
CA MET A 166 -2.46 -7.83 30.03
C MET A 166 -3.54 -7.70 28.95
N GLN A 167 -4.72 -7.20 29.32
CA GLN A 167 -5.79 -6.94 28.36
C GLN A 167 -5.38 -5.88 27.33
N GLU A 168 -4.70 -4.83 27.77
CA GLU A 168 -4.21 -3.77 26.88
C GLU A 168 -3.16 -4.29 25.89
N LEU A 169 -2.25 -5.18 26.31
CA LEU A 169 -1.32 -5.84 25.39
C LEU A 169 -2.06 -6.63 24.30
N VAL A 170 -3.11 -7.36 24.67
CA VAL A 170 -3.94 -8.10 23.71
C VAL A 170 -4.60 -7.14 22.73
N THR A 171 -5.22 -6.06 23.22
CA THR A 171 -5.84 -5.05 22.36
C THR A 171 -4.82 -4.40 21.40
N ILE A 172 -3.61 -4.10 21.87
CA ILE A 172 -2.55 -3.55 21.00
C ILE A 172 -2.18 -4.54 19.89
N ILE A 173 -2.02 -5.82 20.23
CA ILE A 173 -1.71 -6.87 19.24
C ILE A 173 -2.85 -7.00 18.22
N GLU A 174 -4.11 -7.00 18.67
CA GLU A 174 -5.28 -7.04 17.81
C GLU A 174 -5.33 -5.82 16.86
N GLN A 175 -5.04 -4.62 17.36
CA GLN A 175 -4.99 -3.40 16.55
C GLN A 175 -3.86 -3.44 15.51
N ARG A 176 -2.67 -3.93 15.87
CA ARG A 176 -1.55 -4.12 14.91
C ARG A 176 -1.91 -5.16 13.84
N ASN A 177 -2.57 -6.25 14.23
CA ASN A 177 -3.07 -7.25 13.28
C ASN A 177 -4.13 -6.67 12.34
N ALA A 178 -5.03 -5.82 12.85
CA ALA A 178 -6.01 -5.13 12.02
C ALA A 178 -5.35 -4.24 10.97
N ILE A 179 -4.28 -3.51 11.33
CA ILE A 179 -3.51 -2.71 10.36
C ILE A 179 -2.92 -3.60 9.26
N VAL A 180 -2.29 -4.72 9.63
CA VAL A 180 -1.72 -5.67 8.66
C VAL A 180 -2.78 -6.19 7.70
N ASN A 181 -3.92 -6.64 8.24
CA ASN A 181 -5.03 -7.15 7.42
C ASN A 181 -5.57 -6.07 6.47
N CYS A 182 -5.76 -4.83 6.94
CA CYS A 182 -6.21 -3.74 6.08
C CYS A 182 -5.22 -3.48 4.93
N LEU A 183 -3.93 -3.40 5.21
CA LEU A 183 -2.89 -3.21 4.18
C LEU A 183 -2.86 -4.37 3.17
N ASP A 184 -3.10 -5.60 3.63
CA ASP A 184 -3.18 -6.77 2.75
C ASP A 184 -4.42 -6.75 1.85
N GLU A 185 -5.57 -6.37 2.39
CA GLU A 185 -6.83 -6.21 1.65
C GLU A 185 -6.75 -5.06 0.63
N ASP A 186 -6.19 -3.92 1.05
CA ASP A 186 -5.99 -2.74 0.21
C ASP A 186 -5.07 -3.11 -0.96
N ARG A 187 -3.90 -3.71 -0.72
CA ARG A 187 -3.00 -4.17 -1.79
C ARG A 187 -3.70 -5.06 -2.82
N GLN A 188 -4.51 -6.01 -2.37
CA GLN A 188 -5.21 -6.91 -3.29
C GLN A 188 -6.23 -6.17 -4.17
N ARG A 189 -7.02 -5.26 -3.57
CA ARG A 189 -7.97 -4.42 -4.29
C ARG A 189 -7.28 -3.52 -5.31
N GLU A 190 -6.21 -2.85 -4.88
CA GLU A 190 -5.45 -1.91 -5.68
C GLU A 190 -4.82 -2.56 -6.92
N GLU A 191 -4.29 -3.77 -6.78
CA GLU A 191 -3.77 -4.55 -7.92
C GLU A 191 -4.85 -4.85 -8.98
N GLU A 192 -6.09 -5.10 -8.57
CA GLU A 192 -7.20 -5.36 -9.49
C GLU A 192 -7.64 -4.07 -10.21
N GLU A 193 -7.71 -2.96 -9.47
CA GLU A 193 -8.00 -1.63 -10.01
C GLU A 193 -6.94 -1.21 -11.04
N ASP A 194 -5.66 -1.42 -10.75
CA ASP A 194 -4.56 -1.05 -11.63
C ASP A 194 -4.54 -1.91 -12.90
N LYS A 195 -4.76 -3.22 -12.78
CA LYS A 195 -4.91 -4.12 -13.95
C LYS A 195 -6.08 -3.68 -14.84
N MET A 196 -7.20 -3.28 -14.25
CA MET A 196 -8.37 -2.79 -14.99
C MET A 196 -8.04 -1.49 -15.72
N LEU A 197 -7.38 -0.55 -15.05
CA LEU A 197 -7.02 0.75 -15.61
C LEU A 197 -6.01 0.63 -16.76
N GLU A 198 -4.97 -0.18 -16.58
CA GLU A 198 -4.00 -0.50 -17.64
C GLU A 198 -4.69 -1.11 -18.87
N ALA A 199 -5.64 -2.03 -18.66
CA ALA A 199 -6.39 -2.62 -19.76
C ALA A 199 -7.24 -1.58 -20.51
N MET A 200 -7.84 -0.63 -19.79
CA MET A 200 -8.62 0.46 -20.39
C MET A 200 -7.73 1.40 -21.23
N ILE A 201 -6.59 1.84 -20.69
CA ILE A 201 -5.63 2.69 -21.40
C ILE A 201 -5.13 1.99 -22.66
N LYS A 202 -4.65 0.75 -22.53
CA LYS A 202 -4.14 -0.06 -23.64
C LYS A 202 -5.18 -0.25 -24.74
N LYS A 203 -6.45 -0.51 -24.38
CA LYS A 203 -7.56 -0.66 -25.35
C LYS A 203 -7.79 0.63 -26.15
N LYS A 204 -7.75 1.79 -25.50
CA LYS A 204 -7.90 3.10 -26.15
C LYS A 204 -6.73 3.42 -27.07
N GLU A 205 -5.50 3.08 -26.68
CA GLU A 205 -4.31 3.23 -27.53
C GLU A 205 -4.37 2.36 -28.79
N PHE A 206 -4.83 1.11 -28.69
CA PHE A 206 -5.00 0.24 -29.87
C PHE A 206 -6.11 0.69 -30.82
N GLN A 207 -7.18 1.30 -30.32
CA GLN A 207 -8.22 1.89 -31.17
C GLN A 207 -7.65 3.03 -32.03
N LYS A 208 -6.79 3.88 -31.44
CA LYS A 208 -6.07 4.95 -32.16
C LYS A 208 -5.18 4.42 -33.29
N GLU A 209 -4.44 3.32 -33.08
CA GLU A 209 -3.61 2.69 -34.14
C GLU A 209 -4.43 2.05 -35.26
N ALA A 210 -5.58 1.45 -34.94
CA ALA A 210 -6.45 0.81 -35.91
C ALA A 210 -7.17 1.83 -36.82
N GLU A 211 -7.52 3.00 -36.29
CA GLU A 211 -8.13 4.08 -37.08
C GLU A 211 -7.13 4.85 -37.94
N GLY A 212 -5.88 5.02 -37.47
CA GLY A 212 -4.78 5.60 -38.26
C GLY A 212 -4.42 4.80 -39.52
N LYS A 213 -4.65 3.47 -39.52
CA LYS A 213 -4.39 2.59 -40.69
C LYS A 213 -5.51 2.59 -41.74
N LYS A 214 -6.69 3.17 -41.48
CA LYS A 214 -7.81 3.21 -42.43
C LYS A 214 -7.77 4.35 -43.47
N LYS A 215 -6.67 5.12 -43.55
CA LYS A 215 -6.40 6.08 -44.65
C LYS A 215 -5.50 5.53 -45.77
N GLY A 216 -5.48 4.20 -45.97
CA GLY A 216 -4.80 3.55 -47.10
C GLY A 216 -5.76 3.17 -48.23
N LYS A 217 -5.82 3.99 -49.29
CA LYS A 217 -6.38 3.73 -50.64
C LYS A 217 -7.16 2.40 -50.80
N PHE A 218 -8.49 2.44 -50.68
CA PHE A 218 -9.32 1.45 -51.36
C PHE A 218 -9.20 1.67 -52.88
N LYS A 219 -8.48 0.79 -53.57
CA LYS A 219 -8.46 0.74 -55.05
C LYS A 219 -9.67 -0.08 -55.51
N PRO A 220 -10.46 0.38 -56.50
CA PRO A 220 -11.50 -0.46 -57.07
C PRO A 220 -10.83 -1.52 -57.97
N MET A 221 -11.01 -2.80 -57.66
CA MET A 221 -10.65 -3.88 -58.58
C MET A 221 -11.61 -3.86 -59.77
N LYS A 222 -11.04 -3.62 -60.96
CA LYS A 222 -11.72 -3.79 -62.25
C LYS A 222 -11.83 -5.28 -62.54
N VAL A 223 -13.04 -5.81 -62.57
CA VAL A 223 -13.32 -7.14 -63.14
C VAL A 223 -13.56 -6.98 -64.65
N LEU A 224 -12.58 -7.41 -65.44
CA LEU A 224 -12.70 -7.51 -66.89
C LEU A 224 -13.50 -8.79 -67.22
N LYS A 225 -14.65 -8.62 -67.87
CA LYS A 225 -15.40 -9.70 -68.53
C LYS A 225 -14.72 -10.02 -69.85
N LEU A 226 -14.42 -11.31 -70.13
CA LEU A 226 -14.21 -11.78 -71.49
C LEU A 226 -14.56 -13.27 -71.64
N LEU A 227 -15.69 -13.49 -72.35
CA LEU A 227 -16.11 -14.68 -73.11
C LEU A 227 -16.41 -15.96 -72.26
N GLY A 228 -17.62 -16.50 -72.18
CA GLY A 228 -18.64 -16.63 -73.23
C GLY A 228 -18.55 -18.02 -73.83
N ASN A 229 -19.17 -19.02 -73.20
CA ASN A 229 -19.66 -20.20 -73.90
C ASN A 229 -21.00 -20.64 -73.29
N LYS A 230 -22.02 -20.53 -74.13
CA LYS A 230 -23.42 -20.89 -73.90
C LYS A 230 -23.60 -22.37 -74.23
N HIS A 231 -24.26 -23.13 -73.35
CA HIS A 231 -25.24 -24.11 -73.79
C HIS A 231 -26.33 -24.27 -72.72
N GLU A 232 -27.57 -24.15 -73.17
CA GLU A 232 -28.82 -24.43 -72.45
C GLU A 232 -28.88 -25.93 -72.05
N SER A 233 -29.77 -26.47 -71.20
CA SER A 233 -31.20 -26.19 -71.02
C SER A 233 -31.72 -26.98 -69.80
N LYS A 234 -32.66 -26.36 -69.06
CA LYS A 234 -33.95 -26.96 -68.65
C LYS A 234 -33.94 -28.23 -67.75
N SER A 235 -34.34 -28.08 -66.48
CA SER A 235 -35.74 -28.33 -66.04
C SER A 235 -35.91 -28.58 -64.52
N LYS A 236 -37.01 -28.00 -64.01
CA LYS A 236 -37.88 -28.42 -62.89
C LYS A 236 -37.42 -28.27 -61.42
N SER A 237 -38.11 -27.34 -60.76
CA SER A 237 -38.44 -27.25 -59.32
C SER A 237 -39.42 -28.36 -58.87
N PRO A 238 -39.99 -28.36 -57.64
CA PRO A 238 -39.51 -27.94 -56.30
C PRO A 238 -39.73 -29.04 -55.21
N LYS A 239 -39.17 -28.90 -54.00
CA LYS A 239 -39.94 -29.07 -52.73
C LYS A 239 -39.15 -28.81 -51.45
N GLU A 240 -39.82 -28.09 -50.56
CA GLU A 240 -39.60 -28.03 -49.11
C GLU A 240 -39.56 -29.42 -48.46
N LYS A 241 -38.90 -29.52 -47.29
CA LYS A 241 -39.59 -29.77 -46.01
C LYS A 241 -38.62 -29.75 -44.82
N SER A 242 -39.11 -29.09 -43.76
CA SER A 242 -38.89 -29.28 -42.31
C SER A 242 -37.48 -29.28 -41.74
#